data_AF-A0A958WNR6-F1
#
_entry.id   AF-A0A958WNR6-F1
#
_cell.length_a   1.000
_cell.length_b   1.000
_cell.length_c   1.000
_cell.angle_alpha   90.00
_cell.angle_beta   90.00
_cell.angle_gamma   90.00
#
_symmetry.space_group_name_H-M   'P 1'
#
loop_
_entity.id
_entity.type
_entity.pdbx_description
1 polymer ?
#
loop_
_entity_poly.entity_id
_entity_poly.type
_entity_poly.pdbx_seq_one_letter_code
_entity_poly.pdbx_strand_id
1 'polypeptide(L)'
;MKKNEKFLYEYLNNASPTGFEESGQRIWLDYIKPFVDTYISDTYGTVVGVINPKAEYKVVIEAHADEISWFVNYITDDGYIYVIRNGGSDHQIAPSMRVNVHT
;
A
#
# COMPACT_ATOMS: atom_id res chain seq x y z
N MET A 1 -0.04 -8.12 -22.28
CA MET A 1 0.48 -8.23 -20.91
C MET A 1 -0.17 -9.43 -20.24
N LYS A 2 0.60 -10.30 -19.59
CA LYS A 2 0.07 -11.47 -18.85
C LYS A 2 -0.74 -11.01 -17.63
N LYS A 3 -1.59 -11.89 -17.08
CA LYS A 3 -2.47 -11.53 -15.93
C LYS A 3 -1.67 -11.06 -14.70
N ASN A 4 -0.56 -11.72 -14.39
CA ASN A 4 0.33 -11.36 -13.29
C ASN A 4 1.04 -10.02 -13.51
N GLU A 5 1.52 -9.75 -14.73
CA GLU A 5 2.13 -8.47 -15.08
C GLU A 5 1.12 -7.32 -14.96
N LYS A 6 -0.13 -7.57 -15.40
CA LYS A 6 -1.21 -6.58 -15.28
C LYS A 6 -1.52 -6.25 -13.82
N PHE A 7 -1.67 -7.28 -12.99
CA PHE A 7 -1.83 -7.10 -11.54
C PHE A 7 -0.70 -6.29 -10.94
N LEU A 8 0.56 -6.68 -11.21
CA LEU A 8 1.71 -6.00 -10.63
C LEU A 8 1.77 -4.54 -11.06
N TYR A 9 1.47 -4.25 -12.33
CA TYR A 9 1.43 -2.88 -12.83
C TYR A 9 0.31 -2.07 -12.16
N GLU A 10 -0.90 -2.61 -12.04
CA GLU A 10 -2.01 -1.94 -11.36
C GLU A 10 -1.72 -1.72 -9.87
N TYR A 11 -1.13 -2.71 -9.20
CA TYR A 11 -0.77 -2.65 -7.78
C TYR A 11 0.31 -1.61 -7.51
N LEU A 12 1.38 -1.57 -8.31
CA LEU A 12 2.49 -0.62 -8.13
C LEU A 12 2.15 0.83 -8.53
N ASN A 13 1.12 1.03 -9.36
CA ASN A 13 0.65 2.38 -9.71
C ASN A 13 -0.48 2.87 -8.79
N ASN A 14 -0.90 2.07 -7.80
CA ASN A 14 -1.85 2.48 -6.79
C ASN A 14 -1.12 3.18 -5.63
N ALA A 15 -1.56 4.38 -5.26
CA ALA A 15 -1.06 5.05 -4.06
C ALA A 15 -1.53 4.30 -2.80
N SER A 16 -0.57 3.88 -1.97
CA SER A 16 -0.78 3.12 -0.74
C SER A 16 0.20 3.56 0.36
N PRO A 17 0.26 4.87 0.70
CA PRO A 17 1.20 5.34 1.72
C PRO A 17 0.85 4.81 3.10
N THR A 18 1.82 4.77 4.01
CA THR A 18 1.59 4.34 5.39
C THR A 18 0.40 5.07 6.02
N GLY A 19 -0.59 4.32 6.51
CA GLY A 19 -1.86 4.79 7.07
C GLY A 19 -3.02 4.94 6.07
N PHE A 20 -2.80 4.71 4.77
CA PHE A 20 -3.82 4.81 3.72
C PHE A 20 -3.73 3.64 2.72
N GLU A 21 -3.52 2.42 3.23
CA GLU A 21 -3.21 1.24 2.43
C GLU A 21 -4.43 0.51 1.86
N GLU A 22 -5.66 0.93 2.22
CA GLU A 22 -6.89 0.18 1.94
C GLU A 22 -7.07 -0.13 0.43
N SER A 23 -6.76 0.84 -0.44
CA SER A 23 -6.86 0.67 -1.90
C SER A 23 -5.90 -0.41 -2.41
N GLY A 24 -4.66 -0.42 -1.91
CA GLY A 24 -3.65 -1.43 -2.24
C GLY A 24 -4.10 -2.81 -1.76
N GLN A 25 -4.49 -2.88 -0.49
CA GLN A 25 -5.00 -4.11 0.14
C GLN A 25 -6.21 -4.69 -0.62
N ARG A 26 -7.10 -3.84 -1.15
CA ARG A 26 -8.23 -4.26 -1.99
C ARG A 26 -7.76 -4.90 -3.30
N ILE A 27 -6.84 -4.26 -4.02
CA ILE A 27 -6.27 -4.78 -5.28
C ILE A 27 -5.60 -6.13 -5.04
N TRP A 28 -4.80 -6.23 -3.98
CA TRP A 28 -4.15 -7.48 -3.59
C TRP A 28 -5.17 -8.57 -3.26
N LEU A 29 -6.16 -8.28 -2.42
CA LEU A 29 -7.21 -9.22 -2.06
C LEU A 29 -7.98 -9.73 -3.28
N ASP A 30 -8.36 -8.83 -4.19
CA ASP A 30 -9.08 -9.19 -5.40
C ASP A 30 -8.25 -10.09 -6.32
N TYR A 31 -6.94 -9.88 -6.36
CA TYR A 31 -6.03 -10.76 -7.08
C TYR A 31 -5.91 -12.14 -6.43
N ILE A 32 -5.78 -12.21 -5.10
CA ILE A 32 -5.52 -13.47 -4.39
C ILE A 32 -6.76 -14.32 -4.10
N LYS A 33 -7.96 -13.72 -4.08
CA LYS A 33 -9.25 -14.38 -3.78
C LYS A 33 -9.45 -15.74 -4.46
N PRO A 34 -9.13 -15.95 -5.75
CA PRO A 34 -9.31 -17.25 -6.40
C PRO A 34 -8.38 -18.36 -5.92
N PHE A 35 -7.35 -18.02 -5.13
CA PHE A 35 -6.30 -18.94 -4.70
C PHE A 35 -6.36 -19.26 -3.19
N VAL A 36 -7.34 -18.70 -2.46
CA VAL A 36 -7.48 -18.86 -1.01
C VAL A 36 -8.87 -19.37 -0.65
N ASP A 37 -8.98 -20.11 0.46
CA ASP A 37 -10.27 -20.67 0.92
C ASP A 37 -11.13 -19.61 1.60
N THR A 38 -10.49 -18.70 2.33
CA THR A 38 -11.13 -17.58 3.01
C THR A 38 -10.14 -16.44 3.20
N TYR A 39 -10.62 -15.31 3.73
CA TYR A 39 -9.77 -14.17 4.06
C TYR A 39 -10.22 -13.53 5.38
N ILE A 40 -9.30 -12.81 6.00
CA ILE A 40 -9.53 -12.01 7.20
C ILE A 40 -9.16 -10.57 6.85
N SER A 41 -9.90 -9.61 7.39
CA SER A 41 -9.53 -8.20 7.40
C SER A 41 -9.64 -7.70 8.83
N ASP A 42 -8.69 -6.90 9.28
CA ASP A 42 -8.79 -6.21 10.57
C ASP A 42 -9.26 -4.76 10.41
N THR A 43 -9.44 -4.06 11.54
CA THR A 43 -9.84 -2.65 11.58
C THR A 43 -8.75 -1.69 11.14
N TYR A 44 -7.51 -2.15 11.02
CA TYR A 44 -6.37 -1.36 10.53
C TYR A 44 -6.25 -1.46 8.99
N GLY A 45 -7.07 -2.29 8.35
CA GLY A 45 -7.06 -2.50 6.90
C GLY A 45 -6.11 -3.61 6.44
N THR A 46 -5.46 -4.33 7.36
CA THR A 46 -4.63 -5.49 7.00
C THR A 46 -5.49 -6.61 6.46
N VAL A 47 -5.08 -7.22 5.35
CA VAL A 47 -5.78 -8.37 4.76
C VAL A 47 -4.90 -9.61 4.79
N VAL A 48 -5.51 -10.74 5.13
CA VAL A 48 -4.84 -12.05 5.14
C VAL A 48 -5.64 -13.04 4.31
N GLY A 49 -4.99 -13.66 3.33
CA GLY A 49 -5.52 -14.82 2.61
C GLY A 49 -5.22 -16.11 3.37
N VAL A 50 -6.23 -16.97 3.56
CA VAL A 50 -6.11 -18.20 4.36
C VAL A 50 -6.38 -19.43 3.50
N ILE A 51 -5.44 -20.38 3.53
CA ILE A 51 -5.56 -21.71 2.94
C ILE A 51 -5.58 -22.73 4.08
N ASN A 52 -6.45 -23.73 3.99
CA ASN A 52 -6.69 -24.76 5.00
C ASN A 52 -7.04 -24.17 6.39
N PRO A 53 -8.15 -23.43 6.55
CA PRO A 53 -8.47 -22.72 7.78
C PRO A 53 -8.61 -23.64 9.01
N LYS A 54 -8.93 -24.92 8.80
CA LYS A 54 -9.09 -25.92 9.87
C LYS A 54 -7.81 -26.66 10.28
N ALA A 55 -6.68 -26.44 9.60
CA ALA A 55 -5.42 -27.09 9.95
C ALA A 55 -4.95 -26.64 11.35
N GLU A 56 -4.45 -27.57 12.16
CA GLU A 56 -4.00 -27.31 13.53
C GLU A 56 -2.70 -26.49 13.56
N TYR A 57 -1.73 -26.87 12.72
CA TYR A 57 -0.48 -26.12 12.56
C TYR A 57 -0.68 -24.93 11.60
N LYS A 58 -0.18 -23.76 11.99
CA LYS A 58 -0.30 -22.52 11.22
C LYS A 58 1.07 -22.01 10.78
N VAL A 59 1.15 -21.57 9.52
CA VAL A 59 2.30 -20.85 8.96
C VAL A 59 1.80 -19.52 8.44
N VAL A 60 2.56 -18.46 8.73
CA VAL A 60 2.26 -17.10 8.25
C VAL A 60 3.44 -16.64 7.40
N ILE A 61 3.13 -16.13 6.21
CA ILE A 61 4.05 -15.39 5.36
C ILE A 61 3.50 -13.99 5.29
N GLU A 62 4.32 -13.02 5.69
CA GLU A 62 3.90 -11.63 5.85
C GLU A 62 4.81 -10.70 5.05
N ALA A 63 4.20 -9.63 4.55
CA ALA A 63 4.86 -8.55 3.84
C ALA A 63 4.06 -7.27 4.11
N HIS A 64 4.75 -6.13 4.14
CA HIS A 64 4.12 -4.83 4.30
C HIS A 64 3.63 -4.31 2.93
N ALA A 65 2.46 -3.68 2.93
CA ALA A 65 1.81 -3.15 1.71
C ALA A 65 2.00 -1.64 1.53
N ASP A 66 2.51 -0.96 2.56
CA ASP A 66 2.69 0.47 2.57
C ASP A 66 3.93 0.90 1.77
N GLU A 67 3.87 2.12 1.26
CA GLU A 67 4.98 2.78 0.58
C GLU A 67 5.42 4.05 1.31
N ILE A 68 6.70 4.41 1.10
CA ILE A 68 7.27 5.66 1.62
C ILE A 68 6.61 6.84 0.92
N SER A 69 6.15 7.81 1.71
CA SER A 69 5.53 9.03 1.18
C SER A 69 5.87 10.25 2.01
N TRP A 70 5.11 11.32 1.80
CA TRP A 70 5.22 12.58 2.50
C TRP A 70 3.81 13.09 2.83
N PHE A 71 3.64 13.68 4.01
CA PHE A 71 2.41 14.38 4.37
C PHE A 71 2.57 15.89 4.19
N VAL A 72 1.49 16.55 3.78
CA VAL A 72 1.39 18.01 3.82
C VAL A 72 1.41 18.45 5.28
N ASN A 73 2.37 19.31 5.62
CA ASN A 73 2.52 19.88 6.95
C ASN A 73 1.85 21.25 7.04
N TYR A 74 2.19 22.14 6.09
CA TYR A 74 1.55 23.44 5.95
C TYR A 74 1.69 23.97 4.52
N ILE A 75 0.85 24.95 4.19
CA ILE A 75 0.87 25.65 2.91
C ILE A 75 1.20 27.11 3.21
N THR A 76 2.18 27.69 2.50
CA THR A 76 2.55 29.09 2.67
C THR A 76 1.56 30.03 1.97
N ASP A 77 1.59 31.31 2.31
CA ASP A 77 0.77 32.34 1.64
C ASP A 77 1.07 32.46 0.14
N ASP A 78 2.30 32.12 -0.28
CA ASP A 78 2.73 32.07 -1.69
C ASP A 78 2.32 30.77 -2.41
N GLY A 79 1.64 29.84 -1.72
CA GLY A 79 1.15 28.59 -2.30
C GLY A 79 2.15 27.42 -2.32
N TYR A 80 3.27 27.51 -1.58
CA TYR A 80 4.20 26.39 -1.47
C TYR A 80 3.72 25.36 -0.44
N ILE A 81 3.81 24.08 -0.80
CA ILE A 81 3.49 22.96 0.09
C ILE A 81 4.76 22.53 0.82
N TYR A 82 4.75 22.66 2.15
CA TYR A 82 5.79 22.08 3.00
C TYR A 82 5.35 20.71 3.46
N VAL A 83 6.28 19.76 3.37
CA VAL A 83 6.00 18.35 3.63
C VAL A 83 6.84 17.81 4.78
N ILE A 84 6.30 16.81 5.48
CA ILE A 84 6.99 16.00 6.47
C ILE A 84 7.04 14.55 5.99
N ARG A 85 8.09 13.82 6.38
CA ARG A 85 8.31 12.44 5.94
C ARG A 85 7.23 11.51 6.51
N ASN A 86 6.74 10.59 5.69
CA ASN A 86 5.97 9.43 6.10
C ASN A 86 6.78 8.17 5.75
N GLY A 87 7.50 7.64 6.74
CA GLY A 87 8.53 6.62 6.54
C GLY A 87 9.95 7.18 6.28
N GLY A 88 10.89 6.28 5.96
CA GLY A 88 12.32 6.57 5.85
C GLY A 88 12.76 7.11 4.48
N SER A 89 12.30 8.30 4.09
CA SER A 89 12.72 8.92 2.81
C SER A 89 14.09 9.63 2.91
N ASP A 90 14.96 9.40 1.92
CA ASP A 90 16.19 10.17 1.72
C ASP A 90 15.86 11.51 1.01
N HIS A 91 16.06 12.61 1.72
CA HIS A 91 15.78 13.95 1.21
C HIS A 91 16.75 14.39 0.10
N GLN A 92 17.91 13.75 -0.04
CA GLN A 92 18.89 14.12 -1.07
C GLN A 92 18.42 13.75 -2.49
N ILE A 93 17.57 12.73 -2.62
CA ILE A 93 17.03 12.28 -3.93
C ILE A 93 15.65 12.87 -4.25
N ALA A 94 15.05 13.62 -3.32
CA ALA A 94 13.74 14.23 -3.49
C ALA A 94 13.68 15.41 -4.49
N PRO A 95 14.72 16.26 -4.66
CA PRO A 95 14.65 17.42 -5.55
C PRO A 95 14.30 17.03 -6.99
N SER A 96 13.40 17.81 -7.62
CA SER A 96 12.92 17.61 -9.00
C SER A 96 12.13 16.31 -9.26
N MET A 97 11.77 15.56 -8.22
CA MET A 97 10.85 14.42 -8.35
C MET A 97 9.40 14.90 -8.52
N ARG A 98 8.62 14.12 -9.28
CA ARG A 98 7.18 14.36 -9.44
C ARG A 98 6.41 13.66 -8.34
N VAL A 99 5.34 14.29 -7.87
CA VAL A 99 4.46 13.75 -6.84
C VAL A 99 3.00 13.94 -7.26
N ASN A 100 2.14 13.07 -6.75
CA ASN A 100 0.68 13.27 -6.76
C ASN A 100 0.27 13.73 -5.36
N VAL A 101 -0.62 14.72 -5.28
CA VAL A 101 -1.21 15.17 -4.00
C VAL A 101 -2.61 14.58 -3.90
N HIS A 102 -2.87 13.87 -2.82
CA HIS A 102 -4.15 13.21 -2.53
C HIS A 102 -4.86 13.97 -1.39
N THR A 103 -6.19 14.08 -1.46
CA THR A 103 -7.05 14.81 -0.51
C THR A 103 -8.24 13.97 -0.07
#